data_AF-A0A383RD53-F1
#
_entry.id   AF-A0A383RD53-F1
#
_cell.length_a   1.000
_cell.length_b   1.000
_cell.length_c   1.000
_cell.angle_alpha   90.00
_cell.angle_beta   90.00
_cell.angle_gamma   90.00
#
_symmetry.space_group_name_H-M   'P 1'
#
loop_
_entity.id
_entity.type
_entity.pdbx_description
1 polymer ?
#
loop_
_entity_poly.entity_id
_entity_poly.type
_entity_poly.pdbx_seq_one_letter_code
_entity_poly.pdbx_strand_id
1 'polypeptide(L)' 'MKVTAKTHWVWTHLAEETWDGRYTKNEKRVAGQPIKGVAEESTEVEPAWLMRGYVIDASEYVQEGQLSLFEI' A
#
# COMPACT_ATOMS: atom_id res chain seq x y z
N MET A 1 -5.67 17.89 -0.39
CA MET A 1 -6.89 17.10 -0.09
C MET A 1 -6.45 15.65 -0.02
N LYS A 2 -6.80 14.93 1.06
CA LYS A 2 -6.39 13.53 1.24
C LYS A 2 -7.42 12.58 0.64
N VAL A 3 -6.99 11.35 0.36
CA VAL A 3 -7.86 10.26 -0.11
C VAL A 3 -8.03 9.24 1.01
N THR A 4 -9.28 8.83 1.27
CA THR A 4 -9.63 7.86 2.30
C THR A 4 -9.81 6.46 1.69
N ALA A 5 -9.25 5.45 2.33
CA ALA A 5 -9.41 4.03 1.99
C ALA A 5 -10.84 3.55 2.28
N LYS A 6 -11.28 2.47 1.62
CA LYS A 6 -12.48 1.74 2.01
C LYS A 6 -12.23 0.92 3.27
N THR A 7 -11.05 0.31 3.36
CA THR A 7 -10.61 -0.47 4.52
C THR A 7 -9.41 0.21 5.18
N HIS A 8 -8.23 0.05 4.60
CA HIS A 8 -6.99 0.75 4.94
C HIS A 8 -6.02 0.63 3.77
N TRP A 9 -5.08 1.55 3.69
CA TRP A 9 -4.02 1.56 2.69
C TRP A 9 -2.89 0.61 3.09
N VAL A 10 -2.44 -0.18 2.13
CA VAL A 10 -1.24 -1.00 2.23
C VAL A 10 -0.23 -0.59 1.16
N TRP A 11 1.06 -0.87 1.40
CA TRP A 11 2.11 -0.67 0.40
C TRP A 11 1.97 -1.64 -0.76
N THR A 12 2.26 -1.18 -1.97
CA THR A 12 2.38 -2.07 -3.14
C THR A 12 3.82 -2.56 -3.31
N HIS A 13 4.02 -3.59 -4.16
CA HIS A 13 5.36 -4.02 -4.57
C HIS A 13 6.16 -2.88 -5.23
N LEU A 14 5.49 -2.02 -6.01
CA LEU A 14 6.11 -0.84 -6.59
C LEU A 14 6.70 0.07 -5.49
N ALA A 15 5.98 0.28 -4.40
CA ALA A 15 6.52 1.05 -3.27
C ALA A 15 7.69 0.33 -2.59
N GLU A 16 7.64 -0.98 -2.40
CA GLU A 16 8.77 -1.72 -1.83
C GLU A 16 10.06 -1.60 -2.67
N GLU A 17 9.93 -1.60 -4.01
CA GLU A 17 11.07 -1.55 -4.92
C GLU A 17 11.60 -0.13 -5.18
N THR A 18 10.71 0.85 -5.31
CA THR A 18 11.05 2.19 -5.84
C THR A 18 11.03 3.30 -4.81
N TRP A 19 10.62 3.01 -3.57
CA TRP A 19 10.54 4.03 -2.53
C TRP A 19 11.92 4.55 -2.13
N ASP A 20 12.14 5.84 -2.39
CA ASP A 20 13.42 6.51 -2.19
C ASP A 20 13.57 7.20 -0.82
N GLY A 21 12.65 6.96 0.11
CA GLY A 21 12.75 7.42 1.50
C GLY A 21 12.51 8.92 1.71
N ARG A 22 12.10 9.69 0.69
CA ARG A 22 11.96 11.16 0.80
C ARG A 22 10.97 11.66 1.85
N TYR A 23 10.02 10.83 2.28
CA TYR A 23 8.88 11.27 3.09
C TYR A 23 8.78 10.63 4.46
N THR A 24 9.62 9.65 4.82
CA THR A 24 9.54 8.96 6.12
C THR A 24 10.88 8.30 6.44
N LYS A 25 11.36 8.45 7.69
CA LYS A 25 12.62 7.87 8.21
C LYS A 25 12.77 6.42 7.71
N ASN A 26 13.74 6.12 6.84
CA ASN A 26 14.41 4.84 6.51
C ASN A 26 13.72 3.48 6.73
N GLU A 27 12.41 3.42 6.92
CA GLU A 27 11.66 2.20 7.12
C GLU A 27 11.38 1.62 5.74
N LYS A 28 11.92 0.43 5.52
CA LYS A 28 11.67 -0.33 4.31
C LYS A 28 10.16 -0.59 4.22
N ARG A 29 9.55 -0.17 3.11
CA ARG A 29 8.13 -0.45 2.83
C ARG A 29 8.03 -1.91 2.42
N VAL A 30 7.12 -2.66 3.03
CA VAL A 30 6.89 -4.07 2.73
C VAL A 30 5.53 -4.17 2.09
N ALA A 31 5.47 -4.75 0.88
CA ALA A 31 4.22 -4.86 0.14
C ALA A 31 3.16 -5.63 0.95
N GLY A 32 1.92 -5.16 0.93
CA GLY A 32 0.80 -5.72 1.71
C GLY A 32 0.78 -5.34 3.18
N GLN A 33 1.82 -4.69 3.72
CA GLN A 33 1.77 -4.14 5.07
C GLN A 33 1.05 -2.79 5.10
N PRO A 34 0.33 -2.46 6.18
CA PRO A 34 -0.28 -1.15 6.35
C PRO A 34 0.74 -0.01 6.22
N ILE A 35 0.29 1.13 5.70
CA ILE A 35 1.19 2.27 5.46
C ILE A 35 1.72 2.92 6.74
N LYS A 36 0.97 2.76 7.83
CA LYS A 36 1.35 3.10 9.20
C LYS A 36 1.48 1.82 10.02
N GLY A 37 2.07 1.91 11.21
CA GLY A 37 2.33 0.73 12.05
C GLY A 37 1.09 -0.13 12.37
N VAL A 38 -0.12 0.41 12.19
CA VAL A 38 -1.40 -0.31 12.32
C VAL A 38 -2.39 0.08 11.21
N ALA A 39 -3.31 -0.84 10.90
CA ALA A 39 -4.33 -0.67 9.86
C ALA A 39 -5.31 0.49 10.12
N GLU A 40 -5.73 0.66 11.38
CA GLU A 40 -6.71 1.69 11.79
C GLU A 40 -6.24 3.11 11.52
N GLU A 41 -4.92 3.33 11.58
CA GLU A 41 -4.33 4.64 11.30
C GLU A 41 -4.08 4.84 9.79
N SER A 42 -4.09 3.77 9.02
CA SER A 42 -3.74 3.71 7.60
C SER A 42 -4.91 4.06 6.69
N THR A 43 -5.82 4.92 7.12
CA THR A 43 -7.08 5.22 6.40
C THR A 43 -6.95 6.36 5.41
N GLU A 44 -5.95 7.24 5.54
CA GLU A 44 -5.79 8.41 4.68
C GLU A 44 -4.38 8.52 4.08
N VAL A 45 -4.32 8.90 2.80
CA VAL A 45 -3.08 9.16 2.05
C VAL A 45 -3.15 10.43 1.23
N GLU A 46 -1.97 10.91 0.83
CA GLU A 46 -1.87 11.92 -0.21
C GLU A 46 -2.26 11.32 -1.58
N PRO A 47 -3.08 12.01 -2.40
CA PRO A 47 -3.49 11.52 -3.72
C PRO A 47 -2.31 11.17 -4.62
N ALA A 48 -1.18 11.86 -4.45
CA ALA A 48 0.02 11.64 -5.21
C ALA A 48 0.66 10.24 -4.97
N TRP A 49 0.37 9.58 -3.85
CA TRP A 49 0.84 8.21 -3.59
C TRP A 49 -0.03 7.19 -4.32
N LEU A 50 -1.35 7.41 -4.33
CA LEU A 50 -2.30 6.60 -5.08
C LEU A 50 -2.05 6.71 -6.59
N MET A 51 -1.89 7.93 -7.10
CA MET A 51 -1.60 8.19 -8.52
C MET A 51 -0.27 7.61 -9.00
N ARG A 52 0.70 7.45 -8.08
CA ARG A 52 1.99 6.78 -8.37
C ARG A 52 1.93 5.26 -8.21
N GLY A 53 0.81 4.71 -7.75
CA GLY A 53 0.66 3.28 -7.52
C GLY A 53 1.44 2.76 -6.31
N TYR A 54 1.79 3.62 -5.35
CA TYR A 54 2.54 3.20 -4.16
C TYR A 54 1.66 2.59 -3.07
N VAL A 55 0.37 2.88 -3.11
CA VAL A 55 -0.60 2.41 -2.13
C VAL A 55 -1.84 1.91 -2.86
N ILE A 56 -2.47 0.90 -2.27
CA ILE A 56 -3.73 0.33 -2.72
C ILE A 56 -4.57 -0.02 -1.50
N ASP A 57 -5.90 -0.05 -1.65
CA ASP A 57 -6.76 -0.49 -0.57
C ASP A 57 -6.50 -1.97 -0.30
N ALA A 58 -6.41 -2.35 0.98
CA ALA A 58 -6.13 -3.72 1.38
C ALA A 58 -7.14 -4.74 0.81
N SER A 59 -8.39 -4.33 0.57
CA SER A 59 -9.40 -5.20 -0.03
C SER A 59 -9.16 -5.49 -1.51
N GLU A 60 -8.36 -4.67 -2.19
CA GLU A 60 -7.99 -4.83 -3.60
C GLU A 60 -6.56 -5.34 -3.77
N TYR A 61 -5.82 -5.51 -2.66
CA TYR A 61 -4.47 -6.04 -2.69
C TYR A 61 -4.47 -7.56 -2.83
N VAL A 62 -3.89 -8.05 -3.92
CA VAL A 62 -3.69 -9.48 -4.16
C VAL A 62 -2.20 -9.78 -4.10
N GLN A 63 -1.78 -10.61 -3.15
CA GLN A 63 -0.39 -11.07 -3.08
C GLN A 63 -0.08 -12.01 -4.26
N GLU A 64 1.10 -11.87 -4.87
CA GLU A 64 1.59 -12.86 -5.83
C GLU A 64 1.62 -14.24 -5.15
N GLY A 65 0.82 -15.18 -5.67
CA GLY A 65 0.56 -16.49 -5.05
C GLY A 65 -0.89 -16.69 -4.55
N GLN A 66 -1.70 -15.64 -4.43
CA GLN A 66 -3.16 -15.79 -4.30
C GLN A 66 -3.86 -15.94 -5.66
N LEU A 67 -3.27 -15.44 -6.74
CA LEU A 67 -3.81 -15.60 -8.10
C LEU A 67 -3.83 -17.07 -8.56
N SER A 68 -2.93 -17.92 -8.03
CA SER A 68 -2.92 -19.37 -8.31
C SER A 68 -4.06 -20.13 -7.63
N LEU A 69 -4.83 -19.50 -6.72
CA LEU A 69 -6.04 -20.09 -6.15
C LEU A 69 -7.26 -19.93 -7.06
N PHE A 70 -7.15 -19.16 -8.13
CA PHE A 70 -8.24 -18.88 -9.09
C PHE A 70 -7.95 -19.39 -10.51
N GLU A 71 -6.97 -20.29 -10.69
CA GLU A 71 -6.83 -21.01 -11.97
C GLU A 71 -8.03 -21.95 -12.17
N ILE A 72 -8.91 -21.59 -13.12
CA ILE A 72 -10.04 -22.38 -13.63
C ILE A 72 -9.56 -23.23 -14.81
#